data_AF-A0A5K3EKZ5-F1
#
_entry.id   AF-A0A5K3EKZ5-F1
#
_cell.length_a   1.000
_cell.length_b   1.000
_cell.length_c   1.000
_cell.angle_alpha   90.00
_cell.angle_beta   90.00
_cell.angle_gamma   90.00
#
_symmetry.space_group_name_H-M   'P 1'
#
loop_
_entity.id
_entity.type
_entity.pdbx_description
1 polymer ?
#
loop_
_entity_poly.entity_id
_entity_poly.type
_entity_poly.pdbx_seq_one_letter_code
_entity_poly.pdbx_strand_id
1 'polypeptide(L)'
;MEGPLSKWTNVVQGWQYRWFVLDLAMGVLSYYTSKDKMVRGDRRGCVKLKNAQMGINDEDDSTFTITVDSKIFHFQARDAEERQRWLDALQEARDLHTDNYALLQHTSRLLDSAATVSEFDRRIIEADAYLQILIDQHQAIDQQLSHTEQLPSHSCESVKTRLQRLIELVKKTIVCLQFAKENPKTAMVNLFATAVADALTSGLNSAQ
;
A
#
# COMPACT_ATOMS: atom_id res chain seq x y z
N MET A 1 -12.95 -5.95 -9.95
CA MET A 1 -13.42 -6.76 -11.09
C MET A 1 -14.87 -7.13 -10.84
N GLU A 2 -15.73 -7.14 -11.86
CA GLU A 2 -17.11 -7.65 -11.73
C GLU A 2 -17.54 -8.37 -13.00
N GLY A 3 -18.49 -9.28 -12.87
CA GLY A 3 -19.03 -10.00 -14.01
C GLY A 3 -19.79 -11.26 -13.62
N PRO A 4 -20.34 -11.94 -14.62
CA PRO A 4 -21.09 -13.15 -14.38
C PRO A 4 -20.22 -14.40 -14.30
N LEU A 5 -20.60 -15.31 -13.43
CA LEU A 5 -20.06 -16.68 -13.39
C LEU A 5 -21.17 -17.66 -13.06
N SER A 6 -21.03 -18.88 -13.54
CA SER A 6 -21.83 -20.01 -13.08
C SER A 6 -21.19 -20.57 -11.80
N LYS A 7 -21.98 -20.68 -10.73
CA LYS A 7 -21.55 -21.25 -9.46
C LYS A 7 -22.31 -22.54 -9.19
N TRP A 8 -21.61 -23.60 -8.83
CA TRP A 8 -22.25 -24.81 -8.34
C TRP A 8 -22.92 -24.58 -6.98
N THR A 9 -24.18 -24.98 -6.84
CA THR A 9 -24.95 -24.82 -5.60
C THR A 9 -25.14 -26.14 -4.86
N ASN A 10 -25.80 -27.12 -5.47
CA ASN A 10 -26.03 -28.46 -4.90
C ASN A 10 -26.50 -29.42 -6.01
N VAL A 11 -26.63 -30.72 -5.71
CA VAL A 11 -27.05 -31.75 -6.68
C VAL A 11 -28.42 -31.47 -7.30
N VAL A 12 -29.30 -30.77 -6.58
CA VAL A 12 -30.68 -30.47 -7.04
C VAL A 12 -30.72 -29.28 -8.00
N GLN A 13 -30.01 -28.20 -7.68
CA GLN A 13 -30.02 -26.94 -8.43
C GLN A 13 -28.86 -26.83 -9.43
N GLY A 14 -27.81 -27.63 -9.28
CA GLY A 14 -26.66 -27.69 -10.17
C GLY A 14 -25.88 -26.37 -10.26
N TRP A 15 -25.49 -26.02 -11.50
CA TRP A 15 -24.85 -24.76 -11.84
C TRP A 15 -25.88 -23.64 -11.92
N GLN A 16 -25.58 -22.52 -11.26
CA GLN A 16 -26.46 -21.35 -11.21
C GLN A 16 -25.69 -20.10 -11.59
N TYR A 17 -26.24 -19.32 -12.51
CA TYR A 17 -25.68 -18.03 -12.89
C TYR A 17 -25.78 -17.05 -11.73
N ARG A 18 -24.68 -16.35 -11.44
CA ARG A 18 -24.60 -15.34 -10.39
C ARG A 18 -23.75 -14.16 -10.86
N TRP A 19 -24.08 -12.98 -10.36
CA TRP A 19 -23.25 -11.79 -10.58
C TRP A 19 -22.23 -11.70 -9.46
N PHE A 20 -20.95 -11.62 -9.81
CA PHE A 20 -19.84 -11.53 -8.88
C PHE A 20 -19.19 -10.16 -8.93
N VAL A 21 -18.78 -9.70 -7.76
CA VAL A 21 -18.02 -8.46 -7.60
C VAL A 21 -16.84 -8.76 -6.68
N LEU A 22 -15.65 -8.60 -7.21
CA LEU A 22 -14.40 -8.67 -6.48
C LEU A 22 -13.99 -7.27 -6.04
N ASP A 23 -13.98 -7.10 -4.72
CA ASP A 23 -13.38 -5.94 -4.06
C ASP A 23 -11.91 -6.27 -3.74
N LEU A 24 -11.01 -5.72 -4.55
CA LEU A 24 -9.56 -5.90 -4.40
C LEU A 24 -9.05 -5.28 -3.09
N ALA A 25 -9.58 -4.11 -2.70
CA ALA A 25 -9.15 -3.39 -1.50
C ALA A 25 -9.53 -4.15 -0.23
N MET A 26 -10.68 -4.83 -0.24
CA MET A 26 -11.16 -5.63 0.90
C MET A 26 -10.76 -7.11 0.83
N GLY A 27 -10.32 -7.61 -0.33
CA GLY A 27 -9.97 -9.02 -0.51
C GLY A 27 -11.19 -9.92 -0.44
N VAL A 28 -12.35 -9.42 -0.88
CA VAL A 28 -13.65 -10.09 -0.75
C VAL A 28 -14.30 -10.26 -2.11
N LEU A 29 -14.64 -11.50 -2.43
CA LEU A 29 -15.48 -11.86 -3.56
C LEU A 29 -16.94 -11.95 -3.11
N SER A 30 -17.76 -10.99 -3.49
CA SER A 30 -19.21 -10.97 -3.20
C SER A 30 -20.01 -11.50 -4.38
N TYR A 31 -21.16 -12.13 -4.11
CA TYR A 31 -22.06 -12.60 -5.17
C TYR A 31 -23.53 -12.30 -4.90
N TYR A 32 -24.26 -12.16 -6.01
CA TYR A 32 -25.65 -11.74 -6.07
C TYR A 32 -26.43 -12.69 -6.97
N THR A 33 -27.74 -12.80 -6.77
CA THR A 33 -28.63 -13.59 -7.65
C THR A 33 -28.70 -13.03 -9.07
N SER A 34 -28.47 -11.73 -9.25
CA SER A 34 -28.45 -11.04 -10.54
C SER A 34 -27.75 -9.67 -10.43
N LYS A 35 -27.45 -9.05 -11.58
CA LYS A 35 -26.88 -7.68 -11.64
C LYS A 35 -27.83 -6.66 -11.02
N ASP A 36 -29.14 -6.77 -11.25
CA ASP A 36 -30.13 -5.84 -10.64
C ASP A 36 -30.17 -5.95 -9.12
N LYS A 37 -29.95 -7.16 -8.57
CA LYS A 37 -29.86 -7.37 -7.13
C LYS A 37 -28.58 -6.79 -6.55
N MET A 38 -27.47 -6.84 -7.30
CA MET A 38 -26.25 -6.12 -6.96
C MET A 38 -26.47 -4.60 -6.91
N VAL A 39 -27.10 -3.99 -7.92
CA VAL A 39 -27.37 -2.54 -7.94
C VAL A 39 -28.23 -2.10 -6.75
N ARG A 40 -29.14 -2.95 -6.30
CA ARG A 40 -29.97 -2.73 -5.10
C ARG A 40 -29.27 -3.03 -3.77
N GLY A 41 -28.04 -3.55 -3.79
CA GLY A 41 -27.27 -3.92 -2.59
C GLY A 41 -27.71 -5.24 -1.92
N ASP A 42 -28.56 -6.05 -2.55
CA ASP A 42 -29.10 -7.31 -2.03
C ASP A 42 -28.07 -8.45 -2.12
N ARG A 43 -27.00 -8.37 -1.32
CA ARG A 43 -25.90 -9.35 -1.33
C ARG A 43 -26.36 -10.71 -0.82
N ARG A 44 -26.12 -11.77 -1.61
CA ARG A 44 -26.46 -13.14 -1.23
C ARG A 44 -25.39 -13.78 -0.36
N GLY A 45 -24.12 -13.49 -0.62
CA GLY A 45 -23.00 -13.98 0.17
C GLY A 45 -21.67 -13.41 -0.30
N CYS A 46 -20.62 -13.74 0.44
CA CYS A 46 -19.26 -13.35 0.11
C CYS A 46 -18.24 -14.40 0.57
N VAL A 47 -17.08 -14.40 -0.08
CA VAL A 47 -15.93 -15.25 0.22
C VAL A 47 -14.74 -14.32 0.50
N LYS A 48 -14.06 -14.51 1.64
CA LYS A 48 -12.81 -13.83 1.95
C LYS A 48 -11.67 -14.59 1.28
N LEU A 49 -10.81 -13.88 0.57
CA LEU A 49 -9.77 -14.51 -0.27
C LEU A 49 -8.43 -14.67 0.44
N LYS A 50 -8.30 -14.20 1.69
CA LYS A 50 -7.09 -14.43 2.49
C LYS A 50 -6.81 -15.92 2.61
N ASN A 51 -5.61 -16.33 2.23
CA ASN A 51 -5.17 -17.74 2.20
C ASN A 51 -6.03 -18.65 1.29
N ALA A 52 -6.83 -18.09 0.37
CA ALA A 52 -7.60 -18.89 -0.57
C ALA A 52 -6.67 -19.61 -1.56
N GLN A 53 -7.02 -20.83 -1.93
CA GLN A 53 -6.32 -21.59 -2.97
C GLN A 53 -7.19 -21.65 -4.21
N MET A 54 -6.62 -21.28 -5.36
CA MET A 54 -7.29 -21.32 -6.65
C MET A 54 -6.85 -22.58 -7.39
N GLY A 55 -7.80 -23.39 -7.85
CA GLY A 55 -7.54 -24.60 -8.61
C GLY A 55 -8.07 -24.49 -10.03
N ILE A 56 -7.36 -25.06 -11.00
CA ILE A 56 -7.80 -25.20 -12.38
C ILE A 56 -8.05 -26.70 -12.63
N ASN A 57 -9.04 -27.02 -13.46
CA ASN A 57 -9.23 -28.39 -13.95
C ASN A 57 -8.62 -28.51 -15.35
N ASP A 58 -7.76 -29.50 -15.56
CA ASP A 58 -7.07 -29.74 -16.85
C ASP A 58 -8.02 -30.30 -17.93
N GLU A 59 -9.22 -30.76 -17.54
CA GLU A 59 -10.21 -31.33 -18.47
C GLU A 59 -11.14 -30.29 -19.11
N ASP A 60 -11.29 -29.10 -18.50
CA ASP A 60 -12.21 -28.05 -18.98
C ASP A 60 -11.60 -26.65 -18.81
N ASP A 61 -11.39 -26.00 -19.95
CA ASP A 61 -10.77 -24.68 -20.04
C ASP A 61 -11.61 -23.54 -19.43
N SER A 62 -12.88 -23.78 -19.08
CA SER A 62 -13.78 -22.76 -18.52
C SER A 62 -13.97 -22.82 -17.01
N THR A 63 -13.50 -23.89 -16.36
CA THR A 63 -13.79 -24.14 -14.93
C THR A 63 -12.62 -23.82 -14.02
N PHE A 64 -12.95 -23.39 -12.80
CA PHE A 64 -11.97 -23.18 -11.74
C PHE A 64 -12.61 -23.35 -10.37
N THR A 65 -11.77 -23.53 -9.35
CA THR A 65 -12.20 -23.66 -7.97
C THR A 65 -11.55 -22.63 -7.06
N ILE A 66 -12.26 -22.26 -5.99
CA ILE A 66 -11.70 -21.49 -4.89
C ILE A 66 -11.89 -22.30 -3.62
N THR A 67 -10.81 -22.61 -2.93
CA THR A 67 -10.80 -23.34 -1.66
C THR A 67 -10.46 -22.40 -0.52
N VAL A 68 -11.37 -22.26 0.45
CA VAL A 68 -11.23 -21.42 1.64
C VAL A 68 -11.79 -22.16 2.86
N ASP A 69 -11.05 -22.19 3.97
CA ASP A 69 -11.47 -22.85 5.22
C ASP A 69 -12.00 -24.28 5.01
N SER A 70 -11.29 -25.07 4.21
CA SER A 70 -11.66 -26.45 3.83
C SER A 70 -12.96 -26.57 3.04
N LYS A 71 -13.52 -25.47 2.53
CA LYS A 71 -14.67 -25.45 1.62
C LYS A 71 -14.21 -25.16 0.20
N ILE A 72 -14.70 -25.97 -0.74
CA ILE A 72 -14.41 -25.83 -2.16
C ILE A 72 -15.63 -25.22 -2.85
N PHE A 73 -15.41 -24.12 -3.57
CA PHE A 73 -16.39 -23.48 -4.41
C PHE A 73 -16.03 -23.71 -5.88
N HIS A 74 -16.96 -24.26 -6.65
CA HIS A 74 -16.77 -24.49 -8.08
C HIS A 74 -17.41 -23.36 -8.89
N PHE A 75 -16.65 -22.87 -9.87
CA PHE A 75 -17.03 -21.81 -10.78
C PHE A 75 -16.77 -22.22 -12.23
N GLN A 76 -17.58 -21.66 -13.11
CA GLN A 76 -17.44 -21.79 -14.55
C GLN A 76 -17.61 -20.40 -15.19
N ALA A 77 -16.60 -20.00 -15.95
CA ALA A 77 -16.58 -18.81 -16.79
C ALA A 77 -17.18 -19.10 -18.18
N ARG A 78 -17.35 -18.06 -19.01
CA ARG A 78 -17.84 -18.26 -20.39
C ARG A 78 -16.81 -18.93 -21.28
N ASP A 79 -15.53 -18.65 -21.05
CA ASP A 79 -14.41 -19.14 -21.84
C ASP A 79 -13.11 -19.14 -21.01
N ALA A 80 -12.04 -19.65 -21.62
CA ALA A 80 -10.72 -19.76 -21.01
C ALA A 80 -10.10 -18.40 -20.66
N GLU A 81 -10.38 -17.38 -21.46
CA GLU A 81 -9.84 -16.04 -21.28
C GLU A 81 -10.49 -15.36 -20.08
N GLU A 82 -11.81 -15.45 -19.96
CA GLU A 82 -12.56 -14.95 -18.81
C GLU A 82 -12.19 -15.72 -17.54
N ARG A 83 -12.01 -17.05 -17.61
CA ARG A 83 -11.48 -17.85 -16.50
C ARG A 83 -10.14 -17.28 -16.04
N GLN A 84 -9.19 -17.06 -16.96
CA GLN A 84 -7.87 -16.55 -16.63
C GLN A 84 -7.94 -15.15 -16.00
N ARG A 85 -8.73 -14.24 -16.58
CA ARG A 85 -8.96 -12.90 -16.01
C ARG A 85 -9.49 -12.95 -14.58
N TRP A 86 -10.40 -13.88 -14.28
CA TRP A 86 -10.88 -14.08 -12.91
C TRP A 86 -9.79 -14.63 -12.00
N LEU A 87 -9.04 -15.64 -12.43
CA LEU A 87 -7.97 -16.23 -11.65
C LEU A 87 -6.89 -15.21 -11.30
N ASP A 88 -6.44 -14.42 -12.27
CA ASP A 88 -5.41 -13.40 -12.08
C ASP A 88 -5.87 -12.37 -11.03
N ALA A 89 -7.08 -11.83 -11.18
CA ALA A 89 -7.60 -10.83 -10.23
C ALA A 89 -7.84 -11.42 -8.83
N LEU A 90 -8.29 -12.67 -8.73
CA LEU A 90 -8.49 -13.36 -7.45
C LEU A 90 -7.16 -13.65 -6.75
N GLN A 91 -6.13 -14.04 -7.50
CA GLN A 91 -4.78 -14.27 -6.96
C GLN A 91 -4.16 -12.95 -6.49
N GLU A 92 -4.29 -11.88 -7.27
CA GLU A 92 -3.86 -10.53 -6.88
C GLU A 92 -4.54 -10.10 -5.55
N ALA A 93 -5.86 -10.29 -5.44
CA ALA A 93 -6.60 -10.00 -4.22
C ALA A 93 -6.11 -10.84 -3.02
N ARG A 94 -5.82 -12.13 -3.23
CA ARG A 94 -5.28 -13.00 -2.19
C ARG A 94 -3.89 -12.55 -1.75
N ASP A 95 -2.99 -12.28 -2.69
CA ASP A 95 -1.60 -11.93 -2.42
C ASP A 95 -1.52 -10.61 -1.66
N LEU A 96 -2.25 -9.61 -2.14
CA LEU A 96 -2.41 -8.35 -1.43
C LEU A 96 -2.90 -8.59 0.01
N HIS A 97 -3.93 -9.40 0.22
CA HIS A 97 -4.48 -9.59 1.58
C HIS A 97 -3.70 -10.58 2.46
N THR A 98 -2.79 -11.34 1.88
CA THR A 98 -1.88 -12.22 2.62
C THR A 98 -0.65 -11.44 3.05
N ASP A 99 -0.04 -10.67 2.13
CA ASP A 99 1.19 -9.92 2.35
C ASP A 99 0.95 -8.59 3.08
N ASN A 100 -0.09 -7.85 2.67
CA ASN A 100 -0.44 -6.57 3.27
C ASN A 100 -1.06 -6.77 4.66
N TYR A 101 -1.59 -7.95 5.00
CA TYR A 101 -1.96 -8.31 6.37
C TYR A 101 -0.73 -8.57 7.25
N ALA A 102 0.38 -9.10 6.70
CA ALA A 102 1.64 -9.17 7.44
C ALA A 102 2.16 -7.75 7.73
N LEU A 103 2.19 -6.87 6.73
CA LEU A 103 2.65 -5.49 6.87
C LEU A 103 1.73 -4.66 7.79
N LEU A 104 0.40 -4.79 7.67
CA LEU A 104 -0.56 -4.20 8.60
C LEU A 104 -0.51 -4.83 10.00
N GLN A 105 -0.17 -6.11 10.17
CA GLN A 105 0.09 -6.66 11.51
C GLN A 105 1.39 -6.15 12.10
N HIS A 106 2.44 -5.98 11.30
CA HIS A 106 3.66 -5.32 11.76
C HIS A 106 3.36 -3.87 12.17
N THR A 107 2.59 -3.15 11.36
CA THR A 107 2.18 -1.78 11.66
C THR A 107 1.23 -1.71 12.86
N SER A 108 0.27 -2.63 12.98
CA SER A 108 -0.64 -2.75 14.12
C SER A 108 0.13 -3.11 15.38
N ARG A 109 1.13 -4.00 15.35
CA ARG A 109 2.02 -4.25 16.49
C ARG A 109 2.85 -3.02 16.86
N LEU A 110 3.27 -2.22 15.88
CA LEU A 110 3.94 -0.94 16.12
C LEU A 110 2.99 0.13 16.69
N LEU A 111 1.68 0.06 16.38
CA LEU A 111 0.65 0.97 16.90
C LEU A 111 0.05 0.49 18.24
N ASP A 112 -0.01 -0.81 18.48
CA ASP A 112 -0.45 -1.48 19.72
C ASP A 112 0.65 -1.44 20.79
N SER A 113 1.92 -1.41 20.37
CA SER A 113 2.98 -0.87 21.20
C SER A 113 2.70 0.61 21.33
N ALA A 114 1.94 1.00 22.36
CA ALA A 114 1.66 2.38 22.67
C ALA A 114 2.99 3.15 22.75
N ALA A 115 3.38 3.76 21.63
CA ALA A 115 4.50 4.68 21.59
C ALA A 115 4.06 5.83 22.49
N THR A 116 4.50 5.77 23.73
CA THR A 116 4.19 6.82 24.70
C THR A 116 4.70 8.13 24.12
N VAL A 117 4.09 9.25 24.48
CA VAL A 117 4.63 10.58 24.12
C VAL A 117 6.12 10.67 24.50
N SER A 118 6.52 9.97 25.58
CA SER A 118 7.92 9.82 26.00
C SER A 118 8.81 9.04 25.01
N GLU A 119 8.28 8.02 24.31
CA GLU A 119 9.02 7.32 23.25
C GLU A 119 9.21 8.25 22.05
N PHE A 120 8.17 9.00 21.67
CA PHE A 120 8.25 10.00 20.61
C PHE A 120 9.27 11.10 20.95
N ASP A 121 9.29 11.57 22.21
CA ASP A 121 10.27 12.52 22.72
C ASP A 121 11.70 11.99 22.63
N ARG A 122 11.90 10.72 23.01
CA ARG A 122 13.19 10.06 22.88
C ARG A 122 13.64 9.99 21.42
N ARG A 123 12.72 9.75 20.48
CA ARG A 123 13.03 9.70 19.04
C ARG A 123 13.31 11.07 18.43
N ILE A 124 12.68 12.14 18.91
CA ILE A 124 13.05 13.51 18.53
C ILE A 124 14.47 13.81 19.00
N ILE A 125 14.78 13.53 20.28
CA ILE A 125 16.12 13.75 20.83
C ILE A 125 17.18 12.94 20.07
N GLU A 126 16.85 11.70 19.70
CA GLU A 126 17.72 10.84 18.89
C GLU A 126 17.94 11.42 17.47
N ALA A 127 16.89 11.92 16.84
CA ALA A 127 16.97 12.57 15.54
C ALA A 127 17.77 13.88 15.57
N ASP A 128 17.63 14.69 16.63
CA ASP A 128 18.43 15.90 16.86
C ASP A 128 19.92 15.56 17.03
N ALA A 129 20.23 14.49 17.76
CA ALA A 129 21.60 14.00 17.91
C ALA A 129 22.19 13.52 16.57
N TYR A 130 21.42 12.78 15.76
CA TYR A 130 21.87 12.37 14.43
C TYR A 130 22.05 13.55 13.47
N LEU A 131 21.16 14.54 13.54
CA LEU A 131 21.31 15.77 12.77
C LEU A 131 22.60 16.51 13.15
N GLN A 132 22.94 16.55 14.44
CA GLN A 132 24.19 17.16 14.89
C GLN A 132 25.41 16.43 14.33
N ILE A 133 25.42 15.09 14.36
CA ILE A 133 26.50 14.29 13.74
C ILE A 133 26.61 14.58 12.24
N LEU A 134 25.48 14.68 11.53
CA LEU A 134 25.45 15.04 10.11
C LEU A 134 26.03 16.43 9.82
N ILE A 135 25.75 17.41 10.69
CA ILE A 135 26.30 18.77 10.59
C ILE A 135 27.82 18.73 10.83
N ASP A 136 28.28 18.02 11.85
CA ASP A 136 29.69 17.91 12.19
C ASP A 136 30.47 17.20 11.07
N GLN A 137 29.90 16.13 10.51
CA GLN A 137 30.46 15.45 9.34
C GLN A 137 30.49 16.35 8.10
N HIS A 138 29.46 17.16 7.87
CA HIS A 138 29.44 18.14 6.79
C HIS A 138 30.54 19.18 6.95
N GLN A 139 30.73 19.72 8.15
CA GLN A 139 31.80 20.68 8.46
C GLN A 139 33.19 20.05 8.32
N ALA A 140 33.37 18.80 8.76
CA ALA A 140 34.62 18.07 8.61
C ALA A 140 34.97 17.83 7.14
N ILE A 141 33.98 17.42 6.33
CA ILE A 141 34.14 17.30 4.87
C ILE A 141 34.50 18.65 4.27
N ASP A 142 33.83 19.74 4.67
CA ASP A 142 34.11 21.07 4.14
C ASP A 142 35.53 21.55 4.47
N GLN A 143 36.01 21.27 5.68
CA GLN A 143 37.39 21.54 6.09
C GLN A 143 38.41 20.69 5.32
N GLN A 144 38.15 19.40 5.13
CA GLN A 144 39.00 18.50 4.34
C GLN A 144 39.11 18.95 2.88
N LEU A 145 38.03 19.46 2.32
CA LEU A 145 37.98 20.00 0.97
C LEU A 145 38.70 21.34 0.86
N SER A 146 38.61 22.20 1.89
CA SER A 146 39.38 23.46 1.94
C SER A 146 40.89 23.26 2.05
N HIS A 147 41.36 22.14 2.61
CA HIS A 147 42.79 21.80 2.65
C HIS A 147 43.31 21.18 1.33
N THR A 148 42.41 20.74 0.46
CA THR A 148 42.72 20.11 -0.83
C THR A 148 42.58 21.14 -1.97
N GLU A 149 43.27 22.28 -1.87
CA GLU A 149 43.21 23.37 -2.86
C GLU A 149 43.77 23.03 -4.26
N GLN A 150 44.20 21.79 -4.50
CA GLN A 150 44.88 21.42 -5.75
C GLN A 150 43.99 20.80 -6.84
N LEU A 151 42.67 20.56 -6.64
CA LEU A 151 41.76 20.36 -7.78
C LEU A 151 40.26 20.47 -7.38
N PRO A 152 39.49 21.44 -7.88
CA PRO A 152 38.03 21.46 -7.69
C PRO A 152 37.40 20.47 -8.68
N SER A 153 37.04 19.28 -8.22
CA SER A 153 36.16 18.42 -9.02
C SER A 153 34.72 18.93 -8.88
N HIS A 154 34.03 19.20 -9.99
CA HIS A 154 32.60 19.54 -10.04
C HIS A 154 31.72 18.54 -9.25
N SER A 155 32.21 17.31 -9.07
CA SER A 155 31.62 16.27 -8.23
C SER A 155 31.60 16.64 -6.74
N CYS A 156 32.66 17.25 -6.24
CA CYS A 156 32.82 17.64 -4.83
C CYS A 156 31.83 18.75 -4.41
N GLU A 157 31.72 19.81 -5.20
CA GLU A 157 30.73 20.88 -4.96
C GLU A 157 29.30 20.36 -5.07
N SER A 158 29.05 19.42 -5.99
CA SER A 158 27.76 18.74 -6.13
C SER A 158 27.40 17.91 -4.89
N VAL A 159 28.37 17.18 -4.32
CA VAL A 159 28.18 16.43 -3.07
C VAL A 159 27.91 17.37 -1.90
N LYS A 160 28.65 18.48 -1.77
CA LYS A 160 28.42 19.51 -0.75
C LYS A 160 26.99 20.07 -0.82
N THR A 161 26.55 20.43 -2.03
CA THR A 161 25.21 20.99 -2.26
C THR A 161 24.10 19.98 -1.93
N ARG A 162 24.29 18.70 -2.28
CA ARG A 162 23.31 17.64 -1.97
C ARG A 162 23.24 17.36 -0.47
N LEU A 163 24.37 17.33 0.21
CA LEU A 163 24.42 17.12 1.66
C LEU A 163 23.78 18.29 2.42
N GLN A 164 24.02 19.53 1.98
CA GLN A 164 23.38 20.72 2.54
C GLN A 164 21.85 20.67 2.41
N ARG A 165 21.33 20.28 1.24
CA ARG A 165 19.89 20.09 1.03
C ARG A 165 19.31 18.98 1.92
N LEU A 166 20.03 17.89 2.10
CA LEU A 166 19.62 16.79 2.97
C LEU A 166 19.51 17.26 4.44
N ILE A 167 20.49 18.02 4.92
CA ILE A 167 20.48 18.61 6.27
C ILE A 167 19.27 19.53 6.45
N GLU A 168 18.96 20.37 5.46
CA GLU A 168 17.78 21.24 5.51
C GLU A 168 16.45 20.47 5.51
N LEU A 169 16.35 19.40 4.74
CA LEU A 169 15.15 18.54 4.72
C LEU A 169 14.96 17.82 6.05
N VAL A 170 16.03 17.28 6.64
CA VAL A 170 15.98 16.62 7.95
C VAL A 170 15.57 17.63 9.03
N LYS A 171 16.16 18.84 9.03
CA LYS A 171 15.76 19.95 9.93
C LYS A 171 14.27 20.27 9.84
N LYS A 172 13.76 20.49 8.62
CA LYS A 172 12.33 20.78 8.40
C LYS A 172 11.43 19.65 8.87
N THR A 173 11.83 18.41 8.65
CA THR A 173 11.06 17.23 9.07
C THR A 173 10.97 17.14 10.60
N ILE A 174 12.07 17.37 11.30
CA ILE A 174 12.09 17.38 12.77
C ILE A 174 11.17 18.49 13.31
N VAL A 175 11.21 19.69 12.73
CA VAL A 175 10.33 20.79 13.11
C VAL A 175 8.85 20.43 12.88
N CYS A 176 8.51 19.80 11.76
CA CYS A 176 7.15 19.33 11.50
C CYS A 176 6.70 18.27 12.52
N LEU A 177 7.59 17.35 12.90
CA LEU A 177 7.30 16.32 13.90
C LEU A 177 7.10 16.92 15.30
N GLN A 178 7.92 17.92 15.68
CA GLN A 178 7.76 18.68 16.93
C GLN A 178 6.43 19.46 16.93
N PHE A 179 6.09 20.11 15.81
CA PHE A 179 4.81 20.83 15.68
C PHE A 179 3.60 19.90 15.74
N ALA A 180 3.69 18.72 15.11
CA ALA A 180 2.63 17.71 15.15
C ALA A 180 2.38 17.17 16.56
N LYS A 181 3.44 17.05 17.38
CA LYS A 181 3.35 16.69 18.79
C LYS A 181 2.64 17.77 19.62
N GLU A 182 3.00 19.03 19.42
CA GLU A 182 2.41 20.14 20.19
C GLU A 182 0.96 20.46 19.79
N ASN A 183 0.57 20.15 18.55
CA ASN A 183 -0.76 20.46 18.01
C ASN A 183 -1.44 19.25 17.31
N PRO A 184 -1.81 18.19 18.05
CA PRO A 184 -2.32 16.95 17.45
C PRO A 184 -3.64 17.13 16.67
N LYS A 185 -4.46 18.13 17.01
CA LYS A 185 -5.73 18.44 16.32
C LYS A 185 -5.54 19.21 14.99
N THR A 186 -4.44 19.93 14.85
CA THR A 186 -4.14 20.77 13.66
C THR A 186 -3.29 20.00 12.64
N ALA A 187 -2.48 19.04 13.11
CA ALA A 187 -1.57 18.23 12.29
C ALA A 187 -2.29 17.36 11.23
N MET A 188 -3.47 16.81 11.55
CA MET A 188 -4.24 16.01 10.59
C MET A 188 -4.79 16.83 9.42
N VAL A 189 -4.98 18.14 9.56
CA VAL A 189 -5.53 19.00 8.49
C VAL A 189 -4.42 19.50 7.57
N ASN A 190 -3.24 19.79 8.12
CA ASN A 190 -2.12 20.33 7.34
C ASN A 190 -1.33 19.27 6.56
N LEU A 191 -1.27 18.01 7.03
CA LEU A 191 -0.55 16.96 6.29
C LEU A 191 -1.17 16.68 4.91
N PHE A 192 -2.50 16.77 4.80
CA PHE A 192 -3.22 16.64 3.53
C PHE A 192 -3.07 17.88 2.64
N ALA A 193 -3.03 19.08 3.22
CA ALA A 193 -2.91 20.32 2.45
C ALA A 193 -1.51 20.48 1.83
N THR A 194 -0.45 20.16 2.56
CA THR A 194 0.93 20.35 2.07
C THR A 194 1.32 19.30 1.03
N ALA A 195 0.88 18.04 1.18
CA ALA A 195 1.14 16.99 0.19
C ALA A 195 0.45 17.27 -1.16
N VAL A 196 -0.73 17.89 -1.16
CA VAL A 196 -1.44 18.29 -2.37
C VAL A 196 -0.80 19.54 -3.00
N ALA A 197 -0.31 20.48 -2.20
CA ALA A 197 0.35 21.68 -2.70
C ALA A 197 1.70 21.39 -3.40
N ASP A 198 2.54 20.52 -2.81
CA ASP A 198 3.85 20.17 -3.39
C ASP A 198 3.72 19.29 -4.66
N ALA A 199 2.65 18.49 -4.78
CA ALA A 199 2.33 17.73 -5.99
C ALA A 199 1.88 18.63 -7.16
N LEU A 200 1.22 19.76 -6.87
CA LEU A 200 0.76 20.70 -7.89
C LEU A 200 1.88 21.63 -8.38
N THR A 201 2.83 22.02 -7.51
CA THR A 201 3.96 22.87 -7.91
C THR A 201 5.07 22.10 -8.65
N SER A 202 5.22 20.80 -8.41
CA SER A 202 6.20 19.97 -9.14
C SER A 202 5.75 19.59 -10.56
N GLY A 203 4.43 19.60 -10.84
CA GLY A 203 3.87 19.39 -12.18
C GLY A 203 3.92 20.60 -13.12
N LEU A 204 4.15 21.81 -12.59
CA LEU A 204 4.18 23.04 -13.39
C LEU A 204 5.59 23.44 -13.86
N ASN A 205 6.65 22.97 -13.19
CA ASN A 205 8.05 23.29 -13.53
C ASN A 205 8.71 22.30 -14.50
N SER A 206 7.98 21.29 -14.99
CA SER A 206 8.45 20.32 -15.98
C SER A 206 7.92 20.58 -17.41
N ALA A 207 7.24 21.70 -17.63
CA ALA A 207 6.62 22.08 -18.90
C ALA A 207 7.15 23.40 -19.51
N GLN A 208 8.40 23.77 -19.23
CA GLN A 208 9.13 24.81 -19.96
C GLN A 208 10.52 24.34 -20.39
#